data_AF-A0A2D9JAU8-F1
#
_entry.id   AF-A0A2D9JAU8-F1
#
_cell.length_a   1.000
_cell.length_b   1.000
_cell.length_c   1.000
_cell.angle_alpha   90.00
_cell.angle_beta   90.00
_cell.angle_gamma   90.00
#
_symmetry.space_group_name_H-M   'P 1'
#
loop_
_entity.id
_entity.type
_entity.pdbx_description
1 polymer ?
#
loop_
_entity_poly.entity_id
_entity_poly.type
_entity_poly.pdbx_seq_one_letter_code
_entity_poly.pdbx_strand_id
1 'polypeptide(L)'
;MSENPDSLMVDCNNPDTIIRVVNALMPQLDVSIRKRLNRIKLGVLQSEGVAGAYKRFNGRTVTDILSTESSYEIGPPIETGELDGVKYTLYDPDTET
;
A
#
# COMPACT_ATOMS: atom_id res chain seq x y z
N MET A 1 -26.14 -7.84 -0.99
CA MET A 1 -25.20 -7.52 -2.08
C MET A 1 -23.86 -7.36 -1.41
N SER A 2 -22.95 -8.33 -1.57
CA SER A 2 -21.59 -8.16 -1.06
C SER A 2 -20.90 -7.15 -1.98
N GLU A 3 -20.67 -5.94 -1.48
CA GLU A 3 -19.78 -5.01 -2.16
C GLU A 3 -18.45 -5.71 -2.38
N ASN A 4 -17.92 -5.64 -3.59
CA ASN A 4 -16.64 -6.26 -3.90
C ASN A 4 -15.58 -5.47 -3.14
N PRO A 5 -14.93 -6.01 -2.09
CA PRO A 5 -14.02 -5.24 -1.23
C PRO A 5 -12.85 -4.65 -2.03
N ASP A 6 -12.60 -5.17 -3.23
CA ASP A 6 -11.55 -4.75 -4.15
C ASP A 6 -11.91 -3.44 -4.90
N SER A 7 -13.17 -3.03 -4.87
CA SER A 7 -13.65 -1.75 -5.44
C SER A 7 -13.63 -0.60 -4.43
N LEU A 8 -13.10 -0.80 -3.22
CA LEU A 8 -12.94 0.27 -2.24
C LEU A 8 -12.07 1.39 -2.83
N MET A 9 -12.58 2.61 -2.75
CA MET A 9 -11.91 3.80 -3.27
C MET A 9 -11.07 4.48 -2.19
N VAL A 10 -9.85 4.87 -2.55
CA VAL A 10 -9.02 5.74 -1.73
C VAL A 10 -9.45 7.17 -2.02
N ASP A 11 -10.10 7.84 -1.07
CA ASP A 11 -10.53 9.23 -1.22
C ASP A 11 -10.16 10.07 0.00
N CYS A 12 -9.46 11.17 -0.26
CA CYS A 12 -9.05 12.12 0.76
C CYS A 12 -8.82 13.53 0.20
N ASN A 13 -9.08 14.53 1.05
CA ASN A 13 -9.02 15.94 0.65
C ASN A 13 -7.62 16.56 0.71
N ASN A 14 -6.66 15.89 1.37
CA ASN A 14 -5.29 16.40 1.56
C ASN A 14 -4.27 15.23 1.56
N PRO A 15 -3.12 15.36 0.86
CA PRO A 15 -1.96 14.49 1.01
C PRO A 15 -1.65 13.99 2.43
N ASP A 16 -1.74 14.84 3.46
CA ASP A 16 -1.40 14.45 4.84
C ASP A 16 -2.30 13.35 5.40
N THR A 17 -3.47 13.13 4.80
CA THR A 17 -4.45 12.14 5.26
C THR A 17 -4.41 10.83 4.48
N ILE A 18 -3.65 10.75 3.38
CA ILE A 18 -3.65 9.58 2.48
C ILE A 18 -3.26 8.30 3.21
N ILE A 19 -2.21 8.34 4.04
CA ILE A 19 -1.73 7.18 4.78
C ILE A 19 -2.78 6.65 5.73
N ARG A 20 -3.48 7.57 6.42
CA ARG A 20 -4.55 7.21 7.35
C ARG A 20 -5.72 6.55 6.62
N VAL A 21 -6.14 7.11 5.48
CA VAL A 21 -7.24 6.54 4.68
C VAL A 21 -6.86 5.16 4.15
N VAL A 22 -5.68 5.01 3.55
CA VAL A 22 -5.22 3.71 3.04
C VAL A 22 -5.13 2.69 4.19
N ASN A 23 -4.58 3.06 5.35
CA ASN A 23 -4.50 2.16 6.51
C ASN A 23 -5.88 1.78 7.07
N ALA A 24 -6.89 2.66 6.96
CA ALA A 24 -8.27 2.35 7.37
C ALA A 24 -8.98 1.38 6.40
N LEU A 25 -8.55 1.33 5.14
CA LEU A 25 -9.05 0.37 4.15
C LEU A 25 -8.44 -1.02 4.34
N MET A 26 -7.17 -1.11 4.77
CA MET A 26 -6.43 -2.38 4.87
C MET A 26 -7.17 -3.52 5.61
N PRO A 27 -7.87 -3.30 6.75
CA PRO A 27 -8.59 -4.36 7.44
C PRO A 27 -9.81 -4.90 6.68
N GLN A 28 -10.33 -4.15 5.71
CA GLN A 28 -11.51 -4.51 4.91
C GLN A 28 -11.14 -5.34 3.68
N LEU A 29 -9.86 -5.39 3.33
CA LEU A 29 -9.34 -6.10 2.17
C LEU A 29 -8.99 -7.54 2.53
N ASP A 30 -9.13 -8.43 1.55
CA ASP A 30 -8.62 -9.78 1.65
C ASP A 30 -7.10 -9.79 1.90
N VAL A 31 -6.64 -10.84 2.59
CA VAL A 31 -5.25 -10.93 3.06
C VAL A 31 -4.24 -10.77 1.92
N SER A 32 -4.51 -11.37 0.76
CA SER A 32 -3.65 -11.29 -0.43
C SER A 32 -3.57 -9.88 -0.99
N ILE A 33 -4.72 -9.20 -1.09
CA ILE A 33 -4.87 -7.85 -1.63
C ILE A 33 -4.24 -6.84 -0.69
N ARG A 34 -4.48 -6.96 0.62
CA ARG A 34 -3.82 -6.17 1.65
C ARG A 34 -2.30 -6.27 1.54
N LYS A 35 -1.74 -7.49 1.42
CA LYS A 35 -0.30 -7.69 1.28
C LYS A 35 0.25 -6.99 0.04
N ARG A 36 -0.43 -7.13 -1.09
CA ARG A 36 -0.01 -6.55 -2.37
C ARG A 36 -0.10 -5.02 -2.36
N LEU A 37 -1.22 -4.47 -1.93
CA LEU A 37 -1.42 -3.03 -1.78
C LEU A 37 -0.40 -2.44 -0.79
N ASN A 38 -0.07 -3.14 0.29
CA ASN A 38 0.94 -2.67 1.24
C ASN A 38 2.33 -2.60 0.61
N ARG A 39 2.73 -3.56 -0.24
CA ARG A 39 4.01 -3.51 -0.97
C ARG A 39 4.08 -2.34 -1.95
N ILE A 40 3.03 -2.13 -2.75
CA ILE A 40 2.93 -0.96 -3.64
C ILE A 40 2.97 0.34 -2.85
N LYS A 41 2.19 0.44 -1.76
CA LYS A 41 2.19 1.62 -0.87
C LYS A 41 3.59 1.92 -0.35
N LEU A 42 4.31 0.91 0.12
CA LEU A 42 5.67 1.09 0.63
C LEU A 42 6.64 1.54 -0.47
N GLY A 43 6.56 0.96 -1.67
CA GLY A 43 7.44 1.36 -2.78
C GLY A 43 7.17 2.76 -3.30
N VAL A 44 5.90 3.17 -3.40
CA VAL A 44 5.55 4.56 -3.72
C VAL A 44 6.05 5.51 -2.63
N LEU A 45 5.92 5.15 -1.35
CA LEU A 45 6.42 5.98 -0.26
C LEU A 45 7.94 6.10 -0.24
N GLN A 46 8.65 5.02 -0.54
CA GLN A 46 10.11 5.02 -0.64
C GLN A 46 10.61 5.90 -1.79
N SER A 47 9.95 5.83 -2.95
CA SER A 47 10.38 6.52 -4.18
C SER A 47 9.91 7.97 -4.29
N GLU A 48 8.67 8.26 -3.89
CA GLU A 48 8.02 9.55 -4.14
C GLU A 48 7.44 10.20 -2.87
N GLY A 49 7.52 9.54 -1.72
CA GLY A 49 6.98 10.03 -0.46
C GLY A 49 5.45 10.13 -0.43
N VAL A 50 4.95 10.87 0.56
CA VAL A 50 3.50 11.01 0.82
C VAL A 50 2.77 11.71 -0.34
N ALA A 51 3.42 12.69 -0.99
CA ALA A 51 2.85 13.40 -2.12
C ALA A 51 2.65 12.48 -3.34
N GLY A 52 3.60 11.56 -3.61
CA GLY A 52 3.46 10.55 -4.64
C GLY A 52 2.32 9.57 -4.34
N ALA A 53 2.22 9.10 -3.10
CA ALA A 53 1.12 8.25 -2.66
C ALA A 53 -0.25 8.92 -2.87
N TYR A 54 -0.37 10.21 -2.52
CA TYR A 54 -1.60 10.97 -2.79
C TYR A 54 -1.91 11.05 -4.29
N LYS A 55 -0.94 11.44 -5.11
CA LYS A 55 -1.12 11.60 -6.57
C LYS A 55 -1.51 10.28 -7.26
N ARG A 56 -0.96 9.15 -6.80
CA ARG A 56 -1.15 7.84 -7.42
C ARG A 56 -2.40 7.12 -6.91
N PHE A 57 -2.75 7.27 -5.63
CA PHE A 57 -3.83 6.50 -5.04
C PHE A 57 -5.14 7.28 -4.92
N ASN A 58 -5.09 8.60 -4.68
CA ASN A 58 -6.30 9.37 -4.41
C ASN A 58 -7.25 9.37 -5.62
N GLY A 59 -8.54 9.15 -5.36
CA GLY A 59 -9.58 9.04 -6.37
C GLY A 59 -9.54 7.73 -7.17
N ARG A 60 -8.77 6.72 -6.75
CA ARG A 60 -8.68 5.41 -7.42
C ARG A 60 -9.19 4.29 -6.53
N THR A 61 -9.71 3.24 -7.16
CA THR A 61 -10.04 2.00 -6.46
C THR A 61 -8.79 1.21 -6.13
N VAL A 62 -8.86 0.33 -5.12
CA VAL A 62 -7.76 -0.60 -4.81
C VAL A 62 -7.40 -1.45 -6.04
N THR A 63 -8.39 -1.94 -6.79
CA THR A 63 -8.16 -2.69 -8.04
C THR A 63 -7.38 -1.88 -9.08
N ASP A 64 -7.72 -0.60 -9.27
CA ASP A 64 -6.99 0.27 -10.22
C ASP A 64 -5.55 0.48 -9.77
N ILE A 65 -5.33 0.70 -8.47
CA ILE A 65 -3.97 0.87 -7.91
C ILE A 65 -3.14 -0.40 -8.14
N LEU A 66 -3.69 -1.58 -7.83
CA LEU A 66 -2.99 -2.85 -7.97
C LEU A 66 -2.59 -3.16 -9.43
N SER A 67 -3.38 -2.70 -10.40
CA SER A 67 -3.10 -2.92 -11.82
C SER A 67 -2.13 -1.88 -12.38
N THR A 68 -2.30 -0.60 -12.03
CA THR A 68 -1.55 0.51 -12.63
C THR A 68 -0.21 0.82 -11.95
N GLU A 69 -0.09 0.55 -10.66
CA GLU A 69 1.08 0.91 -9.86
C GLU A 69 1.95 -0.31 -9.51
N SER A 70 1.78 -1.42 -10.23
CA SER A 70 2.52 -2.66 -10.00
C SER A 70 4.04 -2.52 -10.16
N SER A 71 4.53 -1.53 -10.91
CA SER A 71 5.96 -1.23 -11.00
C SER A 71 6.55 -0.66 -9.71
N TYR A 72 5.72 -0.14 -8.80
CA TYR A 72 6.14 0.30 -7.47
C TYR A 72 6.05 -0.82 -6.43
N GLU A 73 5.67 -2.04 -6.84
CA GLU A 73 5.61 -3.16 -5.90
C GLU A 73 7.02 -3.55 -5.46
N ILE A 74 7.36 -3.25 -4.21
CA ILE A 74 8.62 -3.73 -3.63
C ILE A 74 8.63 -5.26 -3.58
N GLY A 75 9.83 -5.82 -3.70
CA GLY A 75 10.07 -7.26 -3.67
C GLY A 75 9.56 -7.96 -2.40
N PRO A 76 9.66 -9.29 -2.35
CA PRO A 76 9.37 -10.02 -1.12
C PRO A 76 10.29 -9.52 0.02
N PRO A 77 9.82 -9.59 1.26
CA PRO A 77 10.64 -9.20 2.39
C PRO A 77 11.89 -10.08 2.48
N ILE A 78 13.03 -9.48 2.84
CA ILE A 78 14.30 -10.17 3.06
C ILE A 78 14.35 -10.82 4.45
N GLU A 79 13.64 -10.23 5.42
CA GLU A 79 13.59 -10.72 6.78
C GLU A 79 12.26 -10.35 7.45
N THR A 80 11.79 -11.20 8.35
CA THR A 80 10.64 -10.93 9.21
C THR A 80 10.94 -11.44 10.60
N GLY A 81 10.60 -10.68 11.64
CA GLY A 81 10.87 -11.09 13.01
C GLY A 81 10.10 -10.29 14.04
N GLU A 82 10.50 -10.46 15.29
CA GLU A 82 9.97 -9.72 16.44
C GLU A 82 11.14 -9.27 17.32
N LEU A 83 11.17 -7.99 17.69
CA LEU A 83 12.15 -7.40 18.59
C LEU A 83 11.40 -6.63 19.68
N ASP A 84 11.61 -6.99 20.95
CA ASP A 84 10.94 -6.37 22.10
C ASP A 84 9.41 -6.30 21.97
N GLY A 85 8.79 -7.34 21.42
CA GLY A 85 7.34 -7.41 21.18
C GLY A 85 6.85 -6.67 19.93
N VAL A 86 7.75 -6.03 19.18
CA VAL A 86 7.44 -5.33 17.93
C VAL A 86 7.75 -6.22 16.74
N LYS A 87 6.73 -6.56 15.96
CA LYS A 87 6.90 -7.31 14.71
C LYS A 87 7.45 -6.40 13.62
N TYR A 88 8.50 -6.87 12.96
CA TYR A 88 9.12 -6.15 11.86
C TYR A 88 9.17 -7.01 10.59
N THR A 89 9.22 -6.31 9.47
CA THR A 89 9.44 -6.86 8.14
C THR A 89 10.44 -5.96 7.44
N LEU A 90 11.59 -6.51 7.07
CA LEU A 90 12.64 -5.81 6.33
C LEU A 90 12.47 -6.07 4.84
N TYR A 91 12.73 -5.03 4.06
CA TYR A 91 12.72 -5.05 2.61
C TYR A 91 14.08 -4.57 2.10
N ASP A 92 14.51 -5.12 0.98
CA ASP A 92 15.72 -4.66 0.30
C ASP A 92 15.46 -3.25 -0.26
N PRO A 93 16.29 -2.24 0.06
CA PRO A 93 16.16 -0.91 -0.53
C PRO A 93 16.40 -0.92 -2.05
N ASP A 94 17.19 -1.87 -2.56
CA ASP A 94 17.66 -1.94 -3.94
C ASP A 94 16.84 -2.95 -4.76
N THR A 95 15.51 -2.97 -4.58
CA THR A 95 14.65 -3.48 -5.64
C THR A 95 14.63 -2.48 -6.80
N GLU A 96 15.77 -2.40 -7.50
CA GLU A 96 15.85 -1.83 -8.84
C GLU A 96 14.84 -2.58 -9.72
N THR A 97 14.01 -1.79 -10.42
CA THR A 97 13.17 -2.25 -11.53
C THR A 97 13.87 -1.96 -12.84
#